data_AF-A0A3D2F8H7-F1
#
_entry.id   AF-A0A3D2F8H7-F1
#
_cell.length_a   1.000
_cell.length_b   1.000
_cell.length_c   1.000
_cell.angle_alpha   90.00
_cell.angle_beta   90.00
_cell.angle_gamma   90.00
#
_symmetry.space_group_name_H-M   'P 1'
#
loop_
_entity.id
_entity.type
_entity.pdbx_description
1 polymer ?
#
loop_
_entity_poly.entity_id
_entity_poly.type
_entity_poly.pdbx_seq_one_letter_code
_entity_poly.pdbx_strand_id
1 'polypeptide(L)'
;NTTLVKDDKIKRVVMCSGKVYFDLLEERDARGIDDIYLLRVEQFYPFPAQSAVQELERFKNAEVVWCQEEPKNQGAWTFIEPNIEWVLGKIDAKHPRPKFVGRTASASPATG
;
A
#
# COMPACT_ATOMS: atom_id res chain seq x y z
N ASN A 1 -9.85 -17.35 1.97
CA ASN A 1 -10.68 -16.25 1.43
C ASN A 1 -11.49 -15.60 2.52
N THR A 2 -10.91 -14.58 3.14
CA THR A 2 -11.63 -13.67 4.03
C THR A 2 -12.57 -12.78 3.22
N THR A 3 -13.83 -12.66 3.65
CA THR A 3 -14.75 -11.68 3.08
C THR A 3 -14.48 -10.33 3.73
N LEU A 4 -14.14 -9.32 2.92
CA LEU A 4 -13.87 -7.98 3.44
C LEU A 4 -15.16 -7.25 3.83
N VAL A 5 -15.05 -6.34 4.79
CA VAL A 5 -16.11 -5.39 5.12
C VAL A 5 -16.34 -4.43 3.94
N LYS A 6 -17.44 -3.66 4.00
CA LYS A 6 -17.73 -2.62 3.01
C LYS A 6 -16.60 -1.60 2.92
N ASP A 7 -16.41 -1.01 1.74
CA ASP A 7 -15.32 -0.07 1.45
C ASP A 7 -15.21 1.09 2.47
N ASP A 8 -16.35 1.62 2.96
CA ASP A 8 -16.39 2.70 3.96
C ASP A 8 -15.95 2.28 5.37
N LYS A 9 -15.83 0.96 5.62
CA LYS A 9 -15.39 0.35 6.87
C LYS A 9 -13.96 -0.16 6.83
N ILE A 10 -13.31 -0.16 5.66
CA ILE A 10 -11.90 -0.50 5.56
C ILE A 10 -11.08 0.51 6.36
N LYS A 11 -10.24 0.00 7.27
CA LYS A 11 -9.38 0.83 8.13
C LYS A 11 -8.04 1.09 7.50
N ARG A 12 -7.55 0.19 6.64
CA ARG A 12 -6.24 0.32 6.00
C ARG A 12 -6.21 -0.25 4.59
N VAL A 13 -5.60 0.49 3.68
CA VAL A 13 -5.17 0.00 2.38
C VAL A 13 -3.66 -0.25 2.45
N VAL A 14 -3.23 -1.50 2.31
CA VAL A 14 -1.82 -1.87 2.18
C VAL A 14 -1.50 -2.00 0.70
N MET A 15 -0.80 -0.99 0.18
CA MET A 15 -0.24 -0.98 -1.15
C MET A 15 1.09 -1.71 -1.15
N CYS A 16 1.32 -2.59 -2.12
CA CYS A 16 2.58 -3.32 -2.25
C CYS A 16 2.83 -3.74 -3.71
N SER A 17 3.98 -4.37 -3.97
CA SER A 17 4.30 -4.93 -5.27
C SER A 17 5.12 -6.21 -5.13
N GLY A 18 5.06 -7.08 -6.13
CA GLY A 18 5.79 -8.34 -6.14
C GLY A 18 5.27 -9.34 -5.10
N LYS A 19 6.17 -10.23 -4.66
CA LYS A 19 5.80 -11.44 -3.90
C LYS A 19 5.26 -11.17 -2.49
N VAL A 20 5.62 -10.04 -1.87
CA VAL A 20 5.15 -9.65 -0.53
C VAL A 20 3.63 -9.59 -0.43
N TYR A 21 2.93 -9.37 -1.55
CA TYR A 21 1.47 -9.45 -1.59
C TYR A 21 0.95 -10.81 -1.10
N PHE A 22 1.58 -11.91 -1.50
CA PHE A 22 1.10 -13.25 -1.15
C PHE A 22 1.33 -13.53 0.34
N ASP A 23 2.48 -13.12 0.89
CA ASP A 23 2.77 -13.23 2.32
C ASP A 23 1.73 -12.43 3.14
N LEU A 24 1.39 -11.21 2.70
CA LEU A 24 0.35 -10.38 3.32
C LEU A 24 -1.05 -11.00 3.18
N LEU A 25 -1.36 -11.58 2.03
CA LEU A 25 -2.66 -12.22 1.76
C LEU A 25 -2.86 -13.44 2.65
N GLU A 26 -1.85 -14.31 2.74
CA GLU A 26 -1.87 -15.51 3.57
C GLU A 26 -2.05 -15.14 5.05
N GLU A 27 -1.26 -14.19 5.56
CA GLU A 27 -1.34 -13.73 6.95
C GLU A 27 -2.68 -13.07 7.28
N ARG A 28 -3.20 -12.20 6.39
CA ARG A 28 -4.51 -11.56 6.56
C ARG A 28 -5.61 -12.61 6.64
N ASP A 29 -5.55 -13.61 5.76
CA ASP A 29 -6.55 -14.68 5.70
C ASP A 29 -6.45 -15.65 6.89
N ALA A 30 -5.23 -16.02 7.30
CA ALA A 30 -5.00 -16.86 8.47
C ALA A 30 -5.55 -16.21 9.77
N ARG A 31 -5.50 -14.88 9.84
CA ARG A 31 -6.01 -14.10 10.98
C ARG A 31 -7.46 -13.67 10.85
N GLY A 32 -8.10 -13.93 9.72
CA GLY A 32 -9.48 -13.50 9.45
C GLY A 32 -9.66 -11.98 9.52
N ILE A 33 -8.65 -11.20 9.12
CA ILE A 33 -8.73 -9.73 9.14
C ILE A 33 -9.51 -9.26 7.92
N ASP A 34 -10.67 -8.66 8.14
CA ASP A 34 -11.63 -8.26 7.11
C ASP A 34 -11.63 -6.75 6.80
N ASP A 35 -10.93 -5.94 7.58
CA ASP A 35 -10.87 -4.48 7.47
C ASP A 35 -9.56 -3.93 6.85
N ILE A 36 -8.75 -4.82 6.26
CA ILE A 36 -7.53 -4.48 5.51
C ILE A 36 -7.66 -4.87 4.03
N TYR A 37 -7.61 -3.85 3.18
CA TYR A 37 -7.57 -4.01 1.73
C TYR A 37 -6.12 -4.13 1.24
N LEU A 38 -5.82 -5.16 0.45
CA LEU A 38 -4.49 -5.34 -0.16
C LEU A 38 -4.55 -4.87 -1.61
N LEU A 39 -3.76 -3.85 -1.94
CA LEU A 39 -3.71 -3.25 -3.27
C LEU A 39 -2.34 -3.49 -3.90
N ARG A 40 -2.32 -4.17 -5.04
CA ARG A 40 -1.09 -4.41 -5.81
C ARG A 40 -0.82 -3.28 -6.78
N VAL A 41 0.43 -2.82 -6.84
CA VAL A 41 0.93 -1.88 -7.83
C VAL A 41 1.90 -2.60 -8.75
N GLU A 42 1.43 -2.96 -9.94
CA GLU A 42 2.20 -3.72 -10.93
C GLU A 42 3.05 -2.84 -11.86
N GLN A 43 2.75 -1.54 -11.92
CA GLN A 43 3.44 -0.57 -12.76
C GLN A 43 3.80 0.65 -11.93
N PHE A 44 5.10 0.94 -11.81
CA PHE A 44 5.58 2.16 -11.14
C PHE A 44 5.76 3.30 -12.14
N TYR A 45 6.25 3.01 -13.35
CA TYR A 45 6.50 4.03 -14.36
C TYR A 45 5.97 3.60 -15.74
N PRO A 46 5.21 4.47 -16.45
CA PRO A 46 4.63 5.72 -15.91
C PRO A 46 3.65 5.42 -14.75
N PHE A 47 3.59 6.30 -13.75
CA PHE A 47 2.72 6.08 -12.59
C PHE A 47 1.23 6.04 -13.01
N PRO A 48 0.46 5.01 -12.65
CA PRO A 48 -0.93 4.83 -13.09
C PRO A 48 -1.91 5.71 -12.28
N ALA A 49 -1.75 7.04 -12.38
CA ALA A 49 -2.46 8.02 -11.55
C ALA A 49 -3.99 7.89 -11.63
N GLN A 50 -4.55 7.69 -12.83
CA GLN A 50 -5.99 7.58 -13.01
C GLN A 50 -6.57 6.35 -12.30
N SER A 51 -5.93 5.19 -12.47
CA SER A 51 -6.34 3.94 -11.82
C SER A 51 -6.17 4.03 -10.30
N ALA A 52 -5.08 4.65 -9.83
CA ALA A 52 -4.85 4.86 -8.41
C ALA A 52 -5.92 5.76 -7.76
N VAL A 53 -6.32 6.85 -8.44
CA VAL A 53 -7.42 7.72 -8.00
C VAL A 53 -8.72 6.93 -7.92
N GLN A 54 -9.11 6.26 -9.01
CA GLN A 54 -10.37 5.53 -9.09
C GLN A 54 -10.48 4.46 -7.98
N GLU A 55 -9.38 3.75 -7.71
CA GLU A 55 -9.37 2.69 -6.71
C GLU A 55 -9.34 3.24 -5.28
N LEU A 56 -8.51 4.25 -4.99
CA LEU A 56 -8.38 4.80 -3.64
C LEU A 56 -9.58 5.68 -3.24
N GLU A 57 -10.36 6.21 -4.19
CA GLU A 57 -11.62 6.92 -3.92
C GLU A 57 -12.62 6.08 -3.11
N ARG A 58 -12.53 4.74 -3.18
CA ARG A 58 -13.36 3.81 -2.41
C ARG A 58 -13.07 3.87 -0.91
N PHE A 59 -11.85 4.23 -0.52
CA PHE A 59 -11.33 4.06 0.84
C PHE A 59 -10.89 5.38 1.50
N LYS A 60 -11.61 6.49 1.28
CA LYS A 60 -11.22 7.84 1.75
C LYS A 60 -10.92 7.97 3.26
N ASN A 61 -11.51 7.09 4.07
CA ASN A 61 -11.34 7.07 5.52
C ASN A 61 -10.17 6.19 6.00
N ALA A 62 -9.63 5.34 5.13
CA ALA A 62 -8.61 4.36 5.49
C ALA A 62 -7.21 5.00 5.57
N GLU A 63 -6.36 4.45 6.43
CA GLU A 63 -4.93 4.73 6.36
C GLU A 63 -4.32 4.05 5.12
N VAL A 64 -3.45 4.74 4.39
CA VAL A 64 -2.70 4.14 3.29
C VAL A 64 -1.28 3.82 3.73
N VAL A 65 -0.85 2.59 3.45
CA VAL A 65 0.49 2.07 3.75
C VAL A 65 1.15 1.59 2.46
N TRP A 66 2.42 1.88 2.27
CA TRP A 66 3.27 1.21 1.29
C TRP A 66 4.11 0.14 1.98
N CYS A 67 3.92 -1.12 1.60
CA CYS A 67 4.67 -2.25 2.09
C CYS A 67 5.63 -2.79 1.03
N GLN A 68 6.91 -2.94 1.39
CA GLN A 68 7.93 -3.56 0.56
C GLN A 68 8.93 -4.36 1.40
N GLU A 69 9.57 -5.37 0.81
CA GLU A 69 10.60 -6.18 1.49
C GLU A 69 11.94 -5.45 1.55
N GLU A 70 12.20 -4.57 0.58
CA GLU A 70 13.43 -3.80 0.47
C GLU A 70 13.55 -2.75 1.60
N PRO A 71 14.79 -2.42 2.03
CA PRO A 71 15.05 -1.30 2.92
C PRO A 71 14.39 0.01 2.46
N LYS A 72 14.03 0.89 3.40
CA LYS A 72 13.37 2.18 3.10
C LYS A 72 14.08 3.06 2.06
N ASN A 73 15.41 3.03 2.04
CA ASN A 73 16.24 3.78 1.09
C ASN A 73 16.45 3.03 -0.24
N GLN A 74 15.79 1.89 -0.43
CA GLN A 74 15.82 1.04 -1.61
C GLN A 74 14.38 0.74 -2.04
N GLY A 75 14.22 -0.07 -3.10
CA GLY A 75 12.91 -0.37 -3.65
C GLY A 75 12.19 0.86 -4.20
N ALA A 76 10.87 0.85 -4.14
CA ALA A 76 10.05 1.86 -4.80
C ALA A 76 9.65 3.03 -3.90
N TRP A 77 9.83 2.92 -2.57
CA TRP A 77 9.29 3.89 -1.60
C TRP A 77 9.56 5.35 -1.98
N THR A 78 10.82 5.73 -2.21
CA THR A 78 11.21 7.11 -2.51
C THR A 78 10.65 7.65 -3.82
N PHE A 79 10.32 6.76 -4.76
CA PHE A 79 9.71 7.10 -6.04
C PHE A 79 8.18 7.18 -5.94
N ILE A 80 7.55 6.24 -5.22
CA ILE A 80 6.09 6.07 -5.21
C ILE A 80 5.39 6.95 -4.16
N GLU A 81 6.06 7.27 -3.04
CA GLU A 81 5.52 8.13 -1.96
C GLU A 81 4.89 9.42 -2.48
N PRO A 82 5.58 10.30 -3.24
CA PRO A 82 5.00 11.57 -3.68
C PRO A 82 3.82 11.38 -4.64
N ASN A 83 3.81 10.30 -5.41
CA ASN A 83 2.72 9.99 -6.32
C ASN A 83 1.46 9.56 -5.56
N ILE A 84 1.61 8.71 -4.54
CA ILE A 84 0.50 8.28 -3.68
C ILE A 84 -0.02 9.49 -2.87
N GLU A 85 0.86 10.31 -2.30
CA GLU A 85 0.48 11.53 -1.58
C GLU A 85 -0.34 12.48 -2.47
N TRP A 86 0.06 12.66 -3.72
CA TRP A 86 -0.74 13.45 -4.68
C TRP A 86 -2.13 12.86 -4.93
N VAL A 87 -2.24 11.53 -5.09
CA VAL A 87 -3.54 10.85 -5.26
C VAL A 87 -4.42 11.05 -4.04
N LEU A 88 -3.88 10.87 -2.83
CA LEU A 88 -4.62 11.04 -1.58
C LEU A 88 -5.12 12.47 -1.39
N GLY A 89 -4.30 13.47 -1.75
CA GLY A 89 -4.74 14.86 -1.78
C GLY A 89 -5.85 15.12 -2.79
N LYS A 90 -5.76 14.53 -3.99
CA LYS A 90 -6.76 14.70 -5.05
C LYS A 90 -8.14 14.16 -4.68
N ILE A 91 -8.18 13.07 -3.92
CA ILE A 91 -9.45 12.43 -3.51
C ILE A 91 -10.00 12.97 -2.19
N ASP A 92 -9.32 13.95 -1.58
CA ASP A 92 -9.62 14.49 -0.24
C ASP A 92 -9.65 13.38 0.82
N ALA A 93 -8.61 12.54 0.84
CA ALA A 93 -8.50 11.46 1.80
C ALA A 93 -8.27 12.00 3.22
N LYS A 94 -8.90 11.36 4.22
CA LYS A 94 -8.73 11.70 5.64
C LYS A 94 -7.26 11.64 6.08
N HIS A 95 -6.50 10.73 5.48
CA HIS A 95 -5.07 10.57 5.70
C HIS A 95 -4.32 10.94 4.42
N PRO A 96 -3.69 12.14 4.34
CA PRO A 96 -3.16 12.66 3.07
C PRO A 96 -1.81 12.06 2.67
N ARG A 97 -1.12 11.35 3.57
CA ARG A 97 0.22 10.82 3.34
C ARG A 97 0.28 9.30 3.57
N PRO A 98 0.91 8.53 2.67
CA PRO A 98 1.14 7.12 2.91
C PRO A 98 2.20 6.92 4.02
N LYS A 99 2.08 5.82 4.77
CA LYS A 99 3.11 5.37 5.72
C LYS A 99 3.98 4.27 5.09
N PHE A 100 5.28 4.31 5.32
CA PHE A 100 6.20 3.23 4.92
C PHE A 100 6.15 2.07 5.93
N VAL A 101 6.06 0.85 5.42
CA VAL A 101 6.29 -0.40 6.17
C VAL A 101 7.26 -1.27 5.38
N GLY A 102 8.37 -1.63 6.00
CA GLY A 102 9.42 -2.42 5.35
C GLY A 102 10.67 -2.43 6.21
N ARG A 103 11.79 -2.91 5.66
CA ARG A 103 13.05 -2.96 6.39
C ARG A 103 13.59 -1.54 6.65
N THR A 104 14.24 -1.36 7.79
CA THR A 104 14.96 -0.11 8.11
C THR A 104 16.04 0.15 7.06
N ALA A 105 16.35 1.42 6.80
CA ALA A 105 17.36 1.80 5.82
C ALA A 105 18.71 1.10 6.09
N SER A 106 19.35 0.61 5.04
CA SER A 106 20.60 -0.14 5.08
C SER A 106 21.44 0.17 3.84
N ALA A 107 22.77 0.16 4.01
CA ALA A 107 23.71 0.27 2.88
C ALA A 107 23.75 -1.01 2.02
N SER A 108 23.55 -2.18 2.63
CA SER A 108 23.45 -3.46 1.92
C SER A 108 21.98 -3.77 1.56
N PRO A 109 21.68 -4.35 0.38
CA PRO A 109 20.33 -4.74 -0.01
C PRO A 109 19.70 -5.82 0.87
N ALA A 110 20.52 -6.72 1.40
CA ALA A 110 20.12 -7.78 2.31
C ALA A 110 21.20 -8.02 3.37
N THR A 111 20.81 -8.61 4.50
CA THR A 111 21.78 -9.27 5.38
C THR A 111 22.33 -10.47 4.62
N GLY A 112 23.67 -10.58 4.54
CA GLY A 112 24.35 -11.71 3.90
C GLY A 112 24.15 -13.03 4.65
#